data_AF-A0A2V5T068-F1
#
_entry.id   AF-A0A2V5T068-F1
#
_cell.length_a   1.000
_cell.length_b   1.000
_cell.length_c   1.000
_cell.angle_alpha   90.00
_cell.angle_beta   90.00
_cell.angle_gamma   90.00
#
_symmetry.space_group_name_H-M   'P 1'
#
loop_
_entity.id
_entity.type
_entity.pdbx_description
1 polymer ?
#
loop_
_entity_poly.entity_id
_entity_poly.type
_entity_poly.pdbx_seq_one_letter_code
_entity_poly.pdbx_strand_id
1 'polypeptide(L)' 'AWLIGLFIDAWLRVHPDKTEARKFLDRFPEHLNDDGIGTISEVFDAREPHYAGGCIAQAWSVAEVLRAWMKTA' A
#
# COMPACT_ATOMS: atom_id res chain seq x y z
N ALA A 1 -3.04 -3.74 -3.92
CA ALA A 1 -2.96 -2.33 -3.50
C ALA A 1 -2.12 -1.51 -4.48
N TRP A 2 -2.65 -1.14 -5.64
CA TRP A 2 -1.98 -0.21 -6.57
C TRP A 2 -2.52 1.23 -6.42
N LEU A 3 -3.78 1.37 -5.97
CA LEU A 3 -4.42 2.67 -5.74
C LEU A 3 -3.79 3.50 -4.60
N ILE A 4 -3.01 2.87 -3.72
CA ILE A 4 -2.46 3.53 -2.54
C ILE A 4 -1.49 4.66 -2.90
N GLY A 5 -0.69 4.50 -3.96
CA GLY A 5 0.24 5.56 -4.37
C GLY A 5 -0.51 6.81 -4.86
N LEU A 6 -1.54 6.66 -5.69
CA LEU A 6 -2.41 7.76 -6.11
C LEU A 6 -3.15 8.41 -4.94
N PHE A 7 -3.61 7.60 -3.98
CA PHE A 7 -4.22 8.12 -2.75
C PHE A 7 -3.23 8.98 -1.95
N ILE A 8 -1.99 8.52 -1.75
CA ILE A 8 -0.96 9.28 -1.05
C ILE A 8 -0.60 10.58 -1.79
N ASP A 9 -0.54 10.54 -3.12
CA ASP A 9 -0.32 11.75 -3.92
C ASP A 9 -1.42 12.79 -3.73
N ALA A 10 -2.68 12.35 -3.70
CA ALA A 10 -3.83 13.22 -3.45
C ALA A 10 -3.85 13.73 -2.00
N TRP A 11 -3.60 12.85 -1.03
CA TRP A 11 -3.54 13.18 0.38
C TRP A 11 -2.50 14.29 0.64
N LEU A 12 -1.28 14.12 0.15
CA LEU A 12 -0.20 15.10 0.36
C LEU A 12 -0.45 16.48 -0.28
N ARG A 13 -1.36 16.57 -1.27
CA ARG A 13 -1.77 17.87 -1.84
C ARG A 13 -2.68 18.65 -0.91
N VAL A 14 -3.46 17.97 -0.07
CA VAL A 14 -4.43 18.58 0.86
C VAL A 14 -3.87 18.65 2.28
N HIS A 15 -3.04 17.66 2.64
CA HIS A 15 -2.42 17.47 3.94
C HIS A 15 -0.90 17.28 3.74
N PRO A 16 -0.11 18.38 3.73
CA PRO A 16 1.32 18.32 3.41
C PRO A 16 2.19 17.55 4.41
N ASP A 17 1.61 17.11 5.54
CA ASP A 17 2.30 16.32 6.55
C ASP A 17 2.55 14.89 6.05
N LYS A 18 3.83 14.58 5.85
CA LYS A 18 4.30 13.26 5.44
C LYS A 18 4.15 12.20 6.52
N THR A 19 4.17 12.57 7.79
CA THR A 19 4.09 11.63 8.92
C THR A 19 2.72 10.97 8.96
N GLU A 20 1.64 11.72 8.75
CA GLU A 20 0.30 11.14 8.63
C GLU A 20 0.15 10.31 7.36
N ALA A 21 0.70 10.78 6.23
CA ALA A 21 0.68 10.02 5.00
C ALA A 21 1.39 8.66 5.13
N ARG A 22 2.49 8.61 5.88
CA ARG A 22 3.26 7.39 6.12
C ARG A 22 2.44 6.31 6.82
N LYS A 23 1.57 6.68 7.76
CA LYS A 23 0.77 5.73 8.56
C LYS A 23 -0.14 4.85 7.71
N PHE A 24 -0.62 5.34 6.57
CA PHE A 24 -1.42 4.53 5.64
C PHE A 24 -0.66 3.35 5.03
N LEU A 25 0.68 3.34 5.13
CA LEU A 25 1.53 2.30 4.58
C LEU A 25 1.93 1.24 5.62
N ASP A 26 1.67 1.47 6.91
CA ASP A 26 2.24 0.68 8.02
C ASP A 26 1.86 -0.81 8.02
N ARG A 27 0.78 -1.19 7.31
CA ARG A 27 0.35 -2.60 7.19
C ARG A 27 1.12 -3.39 6.12
N PHE A 28 1.75 -2.73 5.15
CA PHE A 28 2.44 -3.44 4.05
C PHE A 28 3.65 -4.28 4.49
N PRO A 29 4.49 -3.85 5.45
CA PRO A 29 5.56 -4.71 5.96
C PRO A 29 5.08 -6.05 6.53
N GLU A 30 3.90 -6.07 7.16
CA GLU A 30 3.28 -7.31 7.64
C GLU A 30 2.81 -8.17 6.46
N HIS A 31 2.11 -7.57 5.49
CA HIS A 31 1.65 -8.25 4.26
C HIS A 31 2.78 -8.94 3.49
N LEU A 32 4.00 -8.37 3.49
CA LEU A 32 5.16 -9.01 2.83
C LEU A 32 5.51 -10.40 3.41
N ASN A 33 4.98 -10.76 4.57
CA ASN A 33 5.18 -12.04 5.24
C ASN A 33 3.92 -12.93 5.24
N ASP A 34 2.84 -12.53 4.57
CA ASP A 34 1.60 -13.31 4.41
C ASP A 34 1.18 -13.40 2.92
N ASP A 35 0.19 -14.26 2.62
CA ASP A 35 -0.39 -14.54 1.29
C ASP A 35 0.64 -14.87 0.18
N GLY A 36 1.32 -13.85 -0.35
CA GLY A 36 2.46 -13.94 -1.26
C GLY A 36 3.75 -13.37 -0.64
N ILE A 37 4.65 -14.26 -0.20
CA ILE A 37 5.90 -13.86 0.46
C ILE A 37 6.76 -12.95 -0.43
N GLY A 38 7.14 -11.79 0.10
CA GLY A 38 8.01 -10.82 -0.56
C GLY A 38 7.34 -10.04 -1.71
N THR A 39 6.02 -10.12 -1.83
CA THR A 39 5.26 -9.40 -2.86
C THR A 39 3.97 -8.80 -2.28
N ILE A 40 3.19 -8.11 -3.11
CA ILE A 40 1.96 -7.44 -2.69
C ILE A 40 0.82 -7.85 -3.63
N SER A 41 -0.29 -8.28 -3.02
CA SER A 41 -1.49 -8.72 -3.72
C SER A 41 -2.25 -7.55 -4.36
N GLU A 42 -3.04 -7.86 -5.39
CA GLU A 42 -3.73 -6.88 -6.23
C GLU A 42 -4.76 -6.03 -5.50
N VAL A 43 -5.62 -6.68 -4.70
CA VAL A 43 -6.73 -6.07 -3.97
C VAL A 43 -6.86 -6.67 -2.57
N PHE A 44 -7.58 -5.96 -1.71
CA PHE A 44 -7.83 -6.32 -0.33
C PHE A 44 -9.31 -6.06 -0.02
N ASP A 45 -9.91 -6.89 0.83
CA ASP A 45 -11.28 -6.67 1.29
C ASP A 45 -11.40 -5.36 2.07
N ALA A 46 -12.52 -4.65 1.88
CA ALA A 46 -12.79 -3.40 2.60
C ALA A 46 -13.14 -3.61 4.08
N ARG A 47 -13.49 -4.84 4.49
CA ARG A 47 -13.87 -5.20 5.86
C ARG A 47 -12.80 -6.08 6.47
N GLU A 48 -12.63 -5.96 7.78
CA GLU A 48 -11.79 -6.87 8.55
C GLU A 48 -12.18 -8.34 8.27
N PRO A 49 -11.21 -9.25 8.05
CA PRO A 49 -9.77 -9.11 8.28
C PRO A 49 -8.96 -8.57 7.09
N HIS A 50 -9.61 -7.96 6.08
CA HIS A 50 -8.96 -7.40 4.89
C HIS A 50 -8.19 -8.44 4.06
N TYR A 51 -8.81 -9.60 3.79
CA TYR A 51 -8.18 -10.66 3.03
C TYR A 51 -7.63 -10.15 1.69
N ALA A 52 -6.44 -10.64 1.34
CA ALA A 52 -5.83 -10.41 0.05
C ALA A 52 -6.55 -11.20 -1.05
N GLY A 53 -6.57 -10.65 -2.26
CA GLY A 53 -7.19 -11.29 -3.41
C GLY A 53 -6.70 -10.74 -4.75
N GLY A 54 -7.29 -11.26 -5.83
CA GLY A 54 -6.84 -10.99 -7.20
C GLY A 54 -5.50 -11.65 -7.49
N CYS A 55 -4.62 -10.98 -8.24
CA CYS A 55 -3.26 -11.46 -8.45
C CYS A 55 -2.44 -11.44 -7.15
N ILE A 56 -1.93 -12.61 -6.72
CA ILE A 56 -1.08 -12.78 -5.53
C ILE A 56 0.21 -11.95 -5.59
N ALA A 57 0.77 -11.77 -6.78
CA ALA A 57 2.03 -11.07 -7.00
C ALA A 57 1.87 -9.98 -8.07
N GLN A 58 1.51 -8.77 -7.64
CA GLN A 58 1.02 -7.74 -8.54
C GLN A 58 2.05 -6.58 -8.66
N ALA A 59 2.74 -6.50 -9.80
CA ALA A 59 3.91 -5.63 -9.98
C ALA A 59 3.64 -4.13 -9.71
N TRP A 60 2.47 -3.65 -10.15
CA TRP A 60 1.99 -2.29 -9.96
C TRP A 60 1.67 -1.93 -8.50
N SER A 61 1.34 -2.90 -7.64
CA SER A 61 1.10 -2.72 -6.20
C SER A 61 2.44 -2.61 -5.48
N VAL A 62 3.40 -3.46 -5.84
CA VAL A 62 4.78 -3.35 -5.36
C VAL A 62 5.35 -1.98 -5.75
N ALA A 63 5.19 -1.57 -7.01
CA ALA A 63 5.68 -0.29 -7.50
C ALA A 63 5.05 0.90 -6.76
N GLU A 64 3.72 0.93 -6.63
CA GLU A 64 3.02 2.06 -6.01
C GLU A 64 3.23 2.14 -4.49
N VAL A 65 3.32 1.01 -3.79
CA VAL A 65 3.68 0.98 -2.37
C VAL A 65 5.12 1.47 -2.18
N LEU A 66 6.09 0.97 -2.96
CA LEU A 66 7.49 1.41 -2.85
C LEU A 66 7.65 2.91 -3.17
N ARG A 67 6.98 3.39 -4.23
CA ARG A 67 6.98 4.81 -4.60
C ARG A 67 6.42 5.68 -3.49
N ALA A 68 5.27 5.30 -2.91
CA ALA A 68 4.68 6.00 -1.78
C ALA A 68 5.60 5.97 -0.55
N TRP A 69 6.22 4.81 -0.28
CA TRP A 69 7.15 4.60 0.84
C TRP A 69 8.34 5.55 0.78
N MET A 70 8.94 5.72 -0.41
CA MET A 70 10.03 6.66 -0.63
C MET A 70 9.58 8.12 -0.53
N LYS A 71 8.35 8.43 -0.98
CA LYS A 71 7.82 9.80 -0.98
C LYS A 71 7.54 10.31 0.43
N THR A 72 7.09 9.43 1.32
CA THR A 72 6.77 9.73 2.73
C THR A 72 7.92 9.41 3.69
N ALA A 73 9.12 9.10 3.18
CA ALA A 73 10.33 9.01 3.98
C ALA A 73 10.80 10.40 4.46
#